data_AF-A0A7V9QG80-F1
#
_entry.id   AF-A0A7V9QG80-F1
#
_cell.length_a   1.000
_cell.length_b   1.000
_cell.length_c   1.000
_cell.angle_alpha   90.00
_cell.angle_beta   90.00
_cell.angle_gamma   90.00
#
_symmetry.space_group_name_H-M   'P 1'
#
loop_
_entity.id
_entity.type
_entity.pdbx_description
1 polymer ?
#
loop_
_entity_poly.entity_id
_entity_poly.type
_entity_poly.pdbx_seq_one_letter_code
_entity_poly.pdbx_strand_id
1 'polypeptide(L)' 'MQAKKADALRTEWGDRPCDHPALAKEYAEGKRTGDYVCTQCGAKVSFRERAEILASRRT' A
#
# COMPACT_ATOMS: atom_id res chain seq x y z
N MET A 1 -0.22 -7.25 4.63
CA MET A 1 1.05 -7.36 3.88
C MET A 1 2.20 -7.22 4.86
N GLN A 2 3.18 -8.13 4.83
CA GLN A 2 4.38 -7.98 5.66
C GLN A 2 5.23 -6.83 5.11
N ALA A 3 5.79 -5.98 5.97
CA ALA A 3 6.62 -4.83 5.58
C ALA A 3 7.79 -5.25 4.66
N LYS A 4 8.44 -6.39 4.94
CA LYS A 4 9.50 -6.95 4.08
C LYS A 4 9.00 -7.35 2.69
N LYS A 5 7.78 -7.88 2.60
CA LYS A 5 7.17 -8.27 1.32
C LYS A 5 6.71 -7.04 0.52
N ALA A 6 6.26 -6.00 1.21
CA ALA A 6 5.93 -4.71 0.60
C ALA A 6 7.14 -4.08 -0.10
N ASP A 7 8.29 -4.09 0.58
CA ASP A 7 9.54 -3.51 0.07
C ASP A 7 10.09 -4.26 -1.15
N ALA A 8 10.10 -5.60 -1.09
CA ALA A 8 10.45 -6.44 -2.24
C ALA A 8 9.51 -6.21 -3.43
N LEU A 9 8.20 -6.14 -3.18
CA LEU A 9 7.20 -5.88 -4.22
C LEU A 9 7.36 -4.49 -4.83
N ARG A 10 7.67 -3.47 -4.02
CA ARG A 10 7.93 -2.11 -4.51
C ARG A 10 9.17 -2.05 -5.39
N THR A 11 10.23 -2.76 -5.01
CA THR A 11 11.46 -2.88 -5.80
C THR A 11 11.20 -3.57 -7.14
N GLU A 12 10.44 -4.67 -7.13
CA GLU A 12 10.09 -5.41 -8.35
C GLU A 12 9.09 -4.64 -9.24
N TRP A 13 8.16 -3.91 -8.62
CA TRP A 13 7.19 -3.11 -9.34
C TRP A 13 7.87 -1.94 -10.04
N GLY A 14 8.80 -1.25 -9.37
CA GLY A 14 9.63 -0.20 -9.96
C GLY A 14 8.81 0.98 -10.49
N ASP A 15 8.57 2.00 -9.66
CA ASP A 15 7.98 3.33 -9.94
C ASP A 15 6.82 3.44 -10.96
N ARG A 16 6.17 2.33 -11.32
CA ARG A 16 5.05 2.31 -12.25
C ARG A 16 3.82 2.93 -11.59
N PRO A 17 3.07 3.78 -12.31
CA PRO A 17 1.84 4.36 -11.78
C PRO A 17 0.88 3.23 -11.45
N CYS A 18 0.47 3.18 -10.18
CA CYS A 18 -0.51 2.22 -9.70
C CYS A 18 -1.75 2.99 -9.25
N ASP A 19 -2.92 2.51 -9.64
CA ASP A 19 -4.19 3.08 -9.18
C ASP A 19 -4.52 2.64 -7.74
N HIS A 20 -3.71 1.77 -7.13
CA HIS A 20 -3.92 1.23 -5.78
C HIS A 20 -5.35 0.64 -5.60
N PRO A 21 -5.79 -0.33 -6.42
CA PRO A 21 -7.15 -0.90 -6.33
C PRO A 21 -7.37 -1.71 -5.05
N ALA A 22 -6.32 -2.37 -4.56
CA ALA A 22 -6.36 -3.19 -3.37
C ALA A 22 -5.26 -2.79 -2.39
N LEU A 23 -5.67 -2.39 -1.18
CA LEU A 23 -4.80 -1.98 -0.09
C LEU A 23 -4.97 -2.96 1.08
N ALA A 24 -3.91 -3.68 1.43
CA ALA A 24 -3.87 -4.60 2.56
C ALA A 24 -3.19 -3.95 3.77
N LYS A 25 -3.68 -4.21 4.98
CA LYS A 25 -3.06 -3.69 6.22
C LYS A 25 -1.59 -4.11 6.32
N GLU A 26 -0.71 -3.19 6.69
CA GLU A 26 0.70 -3.48 6.93
C GLU A 26 0.88 -4.18 8.28
N TYR A 27 1.77 -5.17 8.28
CA TYR A 27 2.26 -5.86 9.46
C TYR A 27 3.78 -5.85 9.44
N ALA A 28 4.39 -5.43 10.54
CA ALA A 28 5.83 -5.45 10.76
C ALA A 28 6.12 -6.35 11.96
N GLU A 29 6.89 -7.43 11.77
CA GLU A 29 7.23 -8.38 12.85
C GLU A 29 6.03 -8.85 13.69
N GLY A 30 4.88 -9.09 13.04
CA GLY A 30 3.67 -9.55 13.72
C GLY A 30 2.89 -8.45 14.45
N LYS A 31 3.39 -7.21 14.47
CA LYS A 31 2.63 -6.03 14.92
C LYS A 31 1.98 -5.32 13.75
N ARG A 32 0.73 -4.88 13.94
CA ARG A 32 0.03 -4.04 12.97
C ARG A 32 0.52 -2.61 13.11
N THR A 33 1.16 -2.07 12.09
CA THR A 33 1.69 -0.69 12.07
C THR A 33 0.57 0.36 11.96
N GLY A 34 -0.54 0.01 11.30
CA GLY A 34 -1.67 0.91 11.08
C GLY A 34 -1.72 1.47 9.66
N ASP A 35 -0.61 1.36 8.93
CA ASP A 35 -0.51 1.65 7.51
C ASP A 35 -1.14 0.57 6.65
N TYR A 36 -1.33 0.89 5.37
CA TYR A 36 -1.79 -0.01 4.35
C TYR A 36 -0.70 -0.14 3.28
N VAL A 37 -0.72 -1.25 2.56
CA VAL A 37 0.21 -1.54 1.47
C VAL A 37 -0.60 -2.01 0.29
N CYS A 38 -0.30 -1.47 -0.89
CA CYS A 38 -0.89 -1.99 -2.11
C CYS A 38 -0.41 -3.41 -2.39
N THR A 39 -1.35 -4.32 -2.62
CA THR A 39 -1.00 -5.70 -2.98
C THR A 39 -0.52 -5.83 -4.43
N GLN A 40 -0.65 -4.77 -5.24
CA GLN A 40 -0.16 -4.71 -6.63
C GLN A 40 1.25 -4.12 -6.67
N CYS A 41 1.43 -2.88 -6.23
CA CYS A 41 2.71 -2.16 -6.37
C CYS A 41 3.60 -2.16 -5.12
N GLY A 42 3.14 -2.70 -3.98
CA GLY A 42 3.91 -2.68 -2.74
C GLY A 42 4.06 -1.30 -2.09
N ALA A 43 3.43 -0.26 -2.65
CA ALA A 43 3.46 1.09 -2.08
C ALA A 43 2.78 1.13 -0.72
N LYS A 44 3.42 1.80 0.23
CA LYS A 44 2.87 2.06 1.56
C LYS A 44 1.97 3.27 1.48
N VAL A 45 0.75 3.11 1.95
CA VAL A 45 -0.32 4.09 1.93
C VAL A 45 -0.82 4.23 3.34
N SER A 46 -0.57 5.38 3.97
CA SER A 46 -1.10 5.65 5.30
C SER A 46 -2.62 5.87 5.23
N PHE A 47 -3.29 5.85 6.38
CA PHE A 47 -4.74 5.99 6.45
C PHE A 47 -5.26 7.25 5.73
N ARG A 48 -4.55 8.37 5.86
CA ARG A 48 -4.87 9.64 5.20
C ARG A 48 -4.78 9.53 3.68
N GLU A 49 -3.65 9.05 3.17
CA GLU A 49 -3.41 8.83 1.74
C GLU A 49 -4.46 7.90 1.11
N ARG A 50 -4.84 6.84 1.83
CA ARG A 50 -5.92 5.93 1.39
C ARG A 50 -7.25 6.65 1.25
N ALA A 51 -7.58 7.54 2.18
CA ALA A 51 -8.80 8.32 2.12
C ALA A 51 -8.79 9.29 0.92
N GLU A 52 -7.64 9.89 0.62
CA GLU A 52 -7.46 10.77 -0.54
C GLU A 52 -7.58 10.02 -1.87
N ILE A 53 -6.94 8.85 -2.01
CA ILE A 53 -7.06 7.99 -3.20
C ILE A 53 -8.51 7.55 -3.43
N LEU A 54 -9.21 7.14 -2.36
CA LEU A 54 -10.61 6.72 -2.44
C LEU A 54 -11.54 7.91 -2.75
N ALA A 55 -11.26 9.09 -2.19
CA ALA A 55 -12.02 10.30 -2.46
C ALA A 55 -11.84 10.75 -3.92
N SER A 56 -10.62 10.70 -4.45
CA SER A 56 -10.31 11.07 -5.83
C SER A 56 -10.96 10.15 -6.87
N ARG A 57 -11.32 8.92 -6.51
CA ARG A 57 -12.03 7.95 -7.38
C ARG A 57 -13.55 8.14 -7.43
N ARG A 58 -14.12 9.04 -6.62
CA ARG A 58 -15.57 9.27 -6.53
C ARG A 58 -15.99 10.49 -7.35
N THR A 59 -15.61 10.55 -8.63
CA THR A 59 -16.12 11.51 -9.62
C THR A 59 -16.62 10.76 -10.84
#